data_AF-A0A5S3QJ46-F1
#
_entry.id   AF-A0A5S3QJ46-F1
#
_cell.length_a   1.000
_cell.length_b   1.000
_cell.length_c   1.000
_cell.angle_alpha   90.00
_cell.angle_beta   90.00
_cell.angle_gamma   90.00
#
_symmetry.space_group_name_H-M   'P 1'
#
loop_
_entity.id
_entity.type
_entity.pdbx_description
1 polymer ?
#
loop_
_entity_poly.entity_id
_entity_poly.type
_entity_poly.pdbx_seq_one_letter_code
_entity_poly.pdbx_strand_id
1 'polypeptide(L)'
;MEQFYKDAYEEGKKVNLLIEPEDQLNVAINLLGMVEQTYEEFSHEILQFYRHYNNPVPSFIKRVNSDNLIEFGMYFVTGLLSE
;
A
#
# COMPACT_ATOMS: atom_id res chain seq x y z
N MET A 1 4.98 -8.02 -15.06
CA MET A 1 4.99 -8.20 -13.60
C MET A 1 5.85 -7.12 -12.95
N GLU A 2 7.07 -6.90 -13.44
CA GLU A 2 7.99 -5.83 -12.98
C GLU A 2 7.37 -4.42 -12.89
N GLN A 3 6.63 -3.98 -13.92
CA GLN A 3 5.98 -2.66 -13.88
C GLN A 3 4.96 -2.53 -12.73
N PHE A 4 4.26 -3.61 -12.37
CA PHE A 4 3.26 -3.57 -11.30
C PHE A 4 3.90 -3.32 -9.93
N TYR A 5 5.04 -3.95 -9.64
CA TYR A 5 5.77 -3.72 -8.39
C TYR A 5 6.46 -2.35 -8.37
N LYS A 6 6.91 -1.86 -9.53
CA LYS A 6 7.37 -0.48 -9.68
C LYS A 6 6.24 0.52 -9.37
N ASP A 7 5.05 0.28 -9.90
CA ASP A 7 3.88 1.13 -9.62
C ASP A 7 3.53 1.12 -8.12
N ALA A 8 3.63 -0.05 -7.46
CA ALA A 8 3.42 -0.17 -6.01
C ALA A 8 4.46 0.65 -5.22
N TYR A 9 5.74 0.54 -5.58
CA TYR A 9 6.82 1.32 -4.96
C TYR A 9 6.61 2.84 -5.13
N GLU A 10 6.34 3.30 -6.35
CA GLU A 10 6.11 4.72 -6.61
C GLU A 10 4.87 5.24 -5.89
N GLU A 11 3.83 4.41 -5.74
CA GLU A 11 2.64 4.79 -4.98
C GLU A 11 2.93 4.91 -3.48
N GLY A 12 3.72 3.99 -2.91
CA GLY A 12 4.20 4.11 -1.54
C GLY A 12 4.88 5.45 -1.28
N LYS A 13 5.74 5.90 -2.21
CA LYS A 13 6.39 7.22 -2.13
C LYS A 13 5.41 8.37 -2.15
N LYS A 14 4.35 8.30 -2.98
CA LYS A 14 3.32 9.35 -3.00
C LYS A 14 2.54 9.39 -1.70
N VAL A 15 2.25 8.23 -1.13
CA VAL A 15 1.52 8.10 0.13
C VAL A 15 2.35 8.60 1.31
N ASN A 16 3.68 8.44 1.28
CA ASN A 16 4.59 9.05 2.26
C ASN A 16 4.34 10.56 2.41
N LEU A 17 4.09 11.26 1.30
CA LEU A 17 3.84 12.71 1.28
C LEU A 17 2.50 13.13 1.93
N LEU A 18 1.65 12.16 2.28
CA LEU A 18 0.32 12.39 2.90
C LEU A 18 0.32 12.10 4.40
N ILE A 19 1.42 11.56 4.93
CA ILE A 19 1.52 11.04 6.29
C ILE A 19 2.54 11.88 7.05
N GLU A 20 2.17 12.32 8.24
CA GLU A 20 3.09 13.03 9.14
C GLU A 20 4.30 12.14 9.47
N PRO A 21 5.54 12.67 9.51
CA PRO A 21 6.75 11.86 9.69
C PRO A 21 6.71 10.90 10.89
N GLU A 22 6.13 11.32 12.01
CA GLU A 22 5.95 10.51 13.22
C GLU A 22 5.03 9.29 13.02
N ASP A 23 4.11 9.33 12.06
CA ASP A 23 3.12 8.29 11.82
C ASP A 23 3.56 7.29 10.74
N GLN A 24 4.61 7.60 9.96
CA GLN A 24 5.04 6.78 8.83
C GLN A 24 5.35 5.33 9.22
N LEU A 25 6.03 5.12 10.35
CA LEU A 25 6.34 3.78 10.84
C LEU A 25 5.07 3.01 11.24
N ASN A 26 4.13 3.66 11.92
CA ASN A 26 2.86 3.05 12.33
C ASN A 26 2.02 2.66 11.10
N VAL A 27 1.98 3.54 10.09
CA VAL A 27 1.31 3.26 8.82
C VAL A 27 1.97 2.09 8.09
N ALA A 28 3.31 2.04 8.05
CA ALA A 28 4.03 0.92 7.44
C ALA A 28 3.72 -0.42 8.14
N ILE A 29 3.71 -0.44 9.47
CA ILE A 29 3.35 -1.64 10.25
C ILE A 29 1.91 -2.07 9.96
N ASN A 30 0.97 -1.13 9.93
CA ASN A 30 -0.42 -1.44 9.61
C ASN A 30 -0.55 -2.05 8.21
N LEU A 31 0.11 -1.46 7.20
CA LEU A 31 0.10 -1.98 5.82
C LEU A 31 0.70 -3.38 5.71
N LEU A 32 1.77 -3.68 6.45
CA LEU A 32 2.32 -5.04 6.54
C LEU A 32 1.31 -6.02 7.16
N GLY A 33 0.59 -5.57 8.20
CA GLY A 33 -0.51 -6.36 8.78
C GLY A 33 -1.62 -6.65 7.78
N MET A 34 -1.98 -5.69 6.92
CA MET A 34 -3.04 -5.89 5.91
C MET A 34 -2.69 -6.98 4.89
N VAL A 35 -1.41 -7.10 4.51
CA VAL A 35 -1.00 -8.07 3.47
C VAL A 35 -0.80 -9.50 3.98
N GLU A 36 -0.81 -9.69 5.31
CA GLU A 36 -0.88 -11.03 5.93
C GLU A 36 -2.32 -11.57 6.02
N GLN A 37 -3.32 -10.74 5.73
CA GLN A 37 -4.74 -11.11 5.77
C GLN A 37 -5.19 -11.80 4.47
N THR A 38 -6.47 -12.19 4.44
CA THR A 38 -7.10 -12.62 3.18
C THR A 38 -7.21 -11.48 2.18
N TYR A 39 -7.30 -11.80 0.89
CA TYR A 39 -7.51 -10.77 -0.14
C TYR A 39 -8.80 -9.97 0.09
N GLU A 40 -9.89 -10.61 0.54
CA GLU A 40 -11.14 -9.88 0.82
C GLU A 40 -10.94 -8.82 1.91
N GLU A 41 -10.27 -9.18 3.02
CA GLU A 41 -9.99 -8.26 4.13
C GLU A 41 -9.07 -7.13 3.67
N PHE A 42 -7.95 -7.47 3.02
CA PHE A 42 -7.04 -6.48 2.44
C PHE A 42 -7.76 -5.51 1.50
N SER A 43 -8.62 -6.03 0.60
CA SER A 43 -9.34 -5.21 -0.36
C SER A 43 -10.27 -4.19 0.31
N HIS A 44 -10.81 -4.53 1.49
CA HIS A 44 -11.60 -3.62 2.29
C HIS A 44 -10.71 -2.58 2.96
N GLU A 45 -9.65 -3.02 3.65
CA GLU A 45 -8.76 -2.16 4.43
C GLU A 45 -8.03 -1.14 3.57
N ILE A 46 -7.51 -1.55 2.41
CA ILE A 46 -6.80 -0.64 1.50
C ILE A 46 -7.73 0.48 0.98
N LEU A 47 -9.02 0.20 0.76
CA LEU A 47 -9.98 1.23 0.35
C LEU A 47 -10.23 2.26 1.48
N GLN A 48 -10.31 1.79 2.73
CA GLN A 48 -10.46 2.68 3.88
C GLN A 48 -9.20 3.53 4.09
N PHE A 49 -8.03 2.94 3.89
CA PHE A 49 -6.75 3.63 3.93
C PHE A 49 -6.73 4.85 2.99
N TYR A 50 -6.99 4.64 1.70
CA TYR A 50 -7.02 5.75 0.72
C TYR A 50 -8.09 6.79 1.04
N ARG A 51 -9.25 6.37 1.55
CA ARG A 51 -10.31 7.28 1.99
C ARG A 51 -9.86 8.15 3.16
N HIS A 52 -9.12 7.60 4.13
CA HIS A 52 -8.63 8.33 5.30
C HIS A 52 -7.76 9.54 4.88
N TYR A 53 -6.92 9.35 3.87
CA TYR A 53 -6.05 10.41 3.32
C TYR A 53 -6.69 11.24 2.20
N ASN A 54 -8.01 11.13 2.00
CA ASN A 54 -8.75 11.82 0.91
C ASN A 54 -8.14 11.62 -0.49
N ASN A 55 -7.51 10.47 -0.75
CA ASN A 55 -6.79 10.19 -1.98
C ASN A 55 -7.55 9.14 -2.81
N PRO A 56 -7.73 9.33 -4.14
CA PRO A 56 -8.28 8.28 -5.00
C PRO A 56 -7.44 7.00 -4.97
N VAL A 57 -8.12 5.85 -4.98
CA VAL A 57 -7.48 4.55 -5.08
C VAL A 57 -6.93 4.36 -6.50
N PRO A 58 -5.61 4.16 -6.67
CA PRO A 58 -5.01 3.95 -7.99
C PRO A 58 -5.58 2.72 -8.70
N SER A 59 -5.75 2.83 -10.02
CA SER A 59 -6.34 1.76 -10.84
C SER A 59 -5.54 0.45 -10.79
N PHE A 60 -4.21 0.52 -10.63
CA PHE A 60 -3.36 -0.66 -10.59
C PHE A 60 -3.56 -1.50 -9.33
N ILE A 61 -4.07 -0.92 -8.23
CA ILE A 61 -4.41 -1.68 -7.00
C ILE A 61 -5.50 -2.71 -7.26
N LYS A 62 -6.37 -2.47 -8.26
CA LYS A 62 -7.38 -3.47 -8.69
C LYS A 62 -6.78 -4.75 -9.28
N ARG A 63 -5.47 -4.75 -9.57
CA ARG A 63 -4.73 -5.92 -10.06
C ARG A 63 -4.11 -6.75 -8.92
N VAL A 64 -4.21 -6.26 -7.67
CA VAL A 64 -3.82 -7.04 -6.49
C VAL A 64 -4.78 -8.23 -6.35
N ASN A 65 -4.24 -9.39 -6.04
CA ASN A 65 -4.97 -10.62 -5.77
C ASN A 65 -4.17 -11.51 -4.79
N SER A 66 -4.72 -12.65 -4.42
CA SER A 66 -4.08 -13.56 -3.45
C SER A 66 -2.68 -14.04 -3.83
N ASP A 67 -2.34 -14.07 -5.12
CA ASP A 67 -1.03 -14.56 -5.59
C ASP A 67 0.08 -13.50 -5.44
N ASN A 68 -0.28 -12.21 -5.49
CA ASN A 68 0.68 -11.10 -5.54
C ASN A 68 0.57 -10.11 -4.38
N LEU A 69 -0.36 -10.34 -3.44
CA LEU A 69 -0.67 -9.44 -2.32
C LEU A 69 0.57 -9.11 -1.47
N ILE A 70 1.30 -10.14 -1.04
CA ILE A 70 2.47 -9.98 -0.18
C ILE A 70 3.54 -9.14 -0.89
N GLU A 71 3.86 -9.49 -2.14
CA GLU A 71 4.87 -8.77 -2.93
C GLU A 71 4.44 -7.32 -3.19
N PHE A 72 3.17 -7.08 -3.54
CA PHE A 72 2.61 -5.74 -3.63
C PHE A 72 2.85 -4.94 -2.33
N GLY A 73 2.50 -5.51 -1.18
CA GLY A 73 2.67 -4.88 0.13
C GLY A 73 4.12 -4.52 0.42
N MET A 74 5.04 -5.44 0.16
CA MET A 74 6.47 -5.23 0.40
C MET A 74 7.02 -4.07 -0.45
N TYR A 75 6.71 -4.03 -1.75
CA TYR A 75 7.15 -2.92 -2.61
C TYR A 75 6.51 -1.59 -2.22
N PHE A 76 5.22 -1.61 -1.88
CA PHE A 76 4.50 -0.43 -1.41
C PHE A 76 5.13 0.15 -0.14
N VAL A 77 5.36 -0.69 0.87
CA VAL A 77 5.99 -0.28 2.13
C VAL A 77 7.43 0.17 1.92
N THR A 78 8.18 -0.49 1.02
CA THR A 78 9.54 -0.05 0.66
C THR A 78 9.54 1.35 0.07
N GLY A 79 8.57 1.68 -0.79
CA GLY A 79 8.41 3.03 -1.31
C GLY A 79 7.96 4.03 -0.26
N LEU A 80 7.04 3.63 0.63
CA LEU A 80 6.58 4.45 1.75
C LEU A 80 7.73 4.86 2.67
N LEU A 81 8.69 3.98 2.91
CA LEU A 81 9.82 4.22 3.81
C LEU A 81 11.09 4.68 3.10
N SER A 82 11.06 4.88 1.79
CA SER A 82 12.22 5.37 1.05
C SER A 82 12.33 6.90 1.17
N GLU A 83 13.57 7.37 1.38
CA GLU A 83 13.94 8.79 1.46
C GLU A 83 13.56 9.62 0.23
#